data_AF-A0A418XFI0-F1
#
_entry.id   AF-A0A418XFI0-F1
#
_cell.length_a   1.000
_cell.length_b   1.000
_cell.length_c   1.000
_cell.angle_alpha   90.00
_cell.angle_beta   90.00
_cell.angle_gamma   90.00
#
_symmetry.space_group_name_H-M   'P 1'
#
loop_
_entity.id
_entity.type
_entity.pdbx_description
1 polymer ?
#
loop_
_entity_poly.entity_id
_entity_poly.type
_entity_poly.pdbx_seq_one_letter_code
_entity_poly.pdbx_strand_id
1 'polypeptide(L)'
;MGASKEAELRRAKQVALAFLAGAAAIFAVTLFLPRAWWVELLAAFSEAAMVGALADWFAVVALFRRVPIPYVSRHTEIIPANQEKIADNLAQFVREKFLDTESLVGLIRRHDPAARVAEWLTQPDHTRQLGGQLV
;
A
#
# COMPACT_ATOMS: atom_id res chain seq x y z
N MET A 1 10.73 13.98 7.97
CA MET A 1 10.66 12.61 7.38
C MET A 1 9.66 12.48 6.20
N GLY A 2 8.77 13.45 5.94
CA GLY A 2 7.80 13.40 4.80
C GLY A 2 8.35 13.87 3.45
N ALA A 3 9.23 14.88 3.44
CA ALA A 3 9.78 15.46 2.19
C ALA A 3 10.60 14.47 1.34
N SER A 4 11.26 13.47 1.96
CA SER A 4 12.01 12.44 1.23
C SER A 4 11.09 11.44 0.53
N LYS A 5 9.98 11.05 1.18
CA LYS A 5 9.01 10.09 0.62
C LYS A 5 8.27 10.66 -0.58
N GLU A 6 7.89 11.94 -0.52
CA GLU A 6 7.30 12.62 -1.68
C GLU A 6 8.28 12.70 -2.86
N ALA A 7 9.56 12.97 -2.59
CA ALA A 7 10.59 13.00 -3.62
C ALA A 7 10.84 11.62 -4.25
N GLU A 8 10.89 10.55 -3.44
CA GLU A 8 10.99 9.16 -3.93
C GLU A 8 9.80 8.78 -4.80
N LEU A 9 8.57 9.10 -4.36
CA LEU A 9 7.36 8.82 -5.14
C LEU A 9 7.34 9.57 -6.47
N ARG A 10 7.74 10.85 -6.48
CA ARG A 10 7.86 11.62 -7.73
C ARG A 10 8.89 11.00 -8.66
N ARG A 11 10.04 10.59 -8.14
CA ARG A 11 11.09 9.93 -8.92
C ARG A 11 10.63 8.61 -9.51
N ALA A 12 9.97 7.76 -8.72
CA ALA A 12 9.42 6.49 -9.20
C ALA A 12 8.38 6.71 -10.33
N LYS A 13 7.48 7.69 -10.17
CA LYS A 13 6.51 8.06 -11.20
C LYS A 13 7.18 8.56 -12.47
N GLN A 14 8.21 9.40 -12.34
CA GLN A 14 8.99 9.90 -13.48
C GLN A 14 9.71 8.77 -14.22
N VAL A 15 10.30 7.81 -13.50
CA VAL A 15 10.97 6.65 -14.09
C VAL A 15 9.96 5.79 -14.86
N ALA A 16 8.81 5.46 -14.25
CA ALA A 16 7.76 4.70 -14.93
C ALA A 16 7.24 5.42 -16.19
N LEU A 17 7.02 6.73 -16.11
CA LEU A 17 6.63 7.55 -17.25
C LEU A 17 7.71 7.60 -18.34
N ALA A 18 8.98 7.66 -17.96
CA ALA A 18 10.11 7.65 -18.90
C ALA A 18 10.20 6.32 -19.65
N PHE A 19 9.98 5.18 -18.98
CA PHE A 19 9.91 3.88 -19.65
C PHE A 19 8.74 3.81 -20.64
N LEU A 20 7.55 4.27 -20.25
CA LEU A 20 6.40 4.31 -21.14
C LEU A 20 6.66 5.22 -22.36
N ALA A 21 7.20 6.42 -22.13
CA ALA A 21 7.56 7.34 -23.19
C ALA A 21 8.65 6.77 -24.11
N GLY A 22 9.63 6.05 -23.55
CA GLY A 22 10.66 5.34 -24.30
C GLY A 22 10.06 4.26 -25.21
N ALA A 23 9.16 3.43 -24.70
CA ALA A 23 8.45 2.42 -25.50
C ALA A 23 7.59 3.08 -26.59
N ALA A 24 6.88 4.17 -26.29
CA ALA A 24 6.11 4.89 -27.29
C ALA A 24 7.03 5.50 -28.39
N ALA A 25 8.17 6.06 -28.00
CA ALA A 25 9.14 6.64 -28.93
C ALA A 25 9.80 5.58 -29.82
N ILE A 26 10.19 4.43 -29.27
CA ILE A 26 10.74 3.31 -30.05
C ILE A 26 9.70 2.84 -31.07
N PHE A 27 8.46 2.64 -30.64
CA PHE A 27 7.36 2.26 -31.54
C PHE A 27 7.16 3.30 -32.65
N ALA A 28 7.14 4.60 -32.31
CA ALA A 28 7.01 5.68 -33.29
C ALA A 28 8.16 5.68 -34.30
N VAL A 29 9.41 5.48 -33.85
CA VAL A 29 10.58 5.40 -34.74
C VAL A 29 10.47 4.22 -35.69
N THR A 30 9.99 3.06 -35.21
CA THR A 30 9.81 1.88 -36.08
C THR A 30 8.82 2.11 -37.24
N LEU A 31 7.90 3.08 -37.13
CA LEU A 31 6.97 3.42 -38.22
C LEU A 31 7.65 4.14 -39.39
N PHE A 32 8.79 4.80 -39.17
CA PHE A 32 9.53 5.54 -40.20
C PHE A 32 10.68 4.73 -40.80
N LEU A 33 11.03 3.58 -40.21
CA LEU A 33 12.08 2.72 -40.72
C LEU A 33 11.55 1.79 -41.83
N PRO A 34 12.40 1.41 -42.80
CA PRO A 34 12.02 0.40 -43.78
C PRO A 34 11.72 -0.94 -43.09
N ARG A 35 10.68 -1.62 -43.56
CA ARG A 35 10.24 -2.91 -43.02
C ARG A 35 11.32 -3.96 -43.21
N ALA A 36 11.99 -4.27 -42.11
CA ALA A 36 12.92 -5.37 -41.96
C ALA A 36 12.47 -6.22 -40.76
N TRP A 37 12.80 -7.51 -40.78
CA TRP A 37 12.37 -8.47 -39.75
C TRP A 37 12.69 -8.01 -38.31
N TRP A 38 13.83 -7.36 -38.10
CA TRP A 38 14.24 -6.85 -36.79
C TRP A 38 13.45 -5.59 -36.37
N VAL A 39 13.03 -4.76 -37.33
CA VAL A 39 12.20 -3.56 -37.09
C VAL A 39 10.80 -3.99 -36.69
N GLU A 40 10.25 -5.00 -37.36
CA GLU A 40 8.92 -5.55 -37.03
C GLU A 40 8.92 -6.21 -35.65
N LEU A 41 9.98 -6.94 -35.29
CA LEU A 41 10.15 -7.49 -33.95
C LEU A 41 10.22 -6.38 -32.88
N LEU A 42 11.00 -5.33 -33.14
CA LEU A 42 11.14 -4.21 -32.22
C LEU A 42 9.81 -3.45 -32.06
N ALA A 43 9.08 -3.24 -33.16
CA ALA A 43 7.75 -2.63 -33.16
C ALA A 43 6.78 -3.43 -32.29
N ALA A 44 6.67 -4.75 -32.53
CA ALA A 44 5.78 -5.63 -31.77
C ALA A 44 6.13 -5.67 -30.28
N PHE A 45 7.42 -5.73 -29.94
CA PHE A 45 7.86 -5.69 -28.54
C PHE A 45 7.50 -4.36 -27.87
N SER A 46 7.72 -3.25 -28.57
CA SER A 46 7.44 -1.90 -28.07
C SER A 46 5.94 -1.64 -27.92
N GLU A 47 5.14 -2.13 -28.86
CA GLU A 47 3.68 -2.11 -28.82
C GLU A 47 3.16 -2.90 -27.61
N ALA A 48 3.64 -4.13 -27.42
CA ALA A 48 3.26 -4.97 -26.28
C ALA A 48 3.63 -4.31 -24.93
N ALA A 49 4.83 -3.71 -24.83
CA ALA A 49 5.27 -2.99 -23.64
C ALA A 49 4.37 -1.77 -23.34
N MET A 50 4.03 -0.98 -24.36
CA MET A 50 3.17 0.20 -24.22
C MET A 50 1.76 -0.19 -23.78
N VAL A 51 1.15 -1.19 -24.43
CA VAL A 51 -0.21 -1.67 -24.09
C VAL A 51 -0.23 -2.27 -22.68
N GLY A 52 0.80 -3.05 -22.31
CA GLY A 52 0.91 -3.62 -20.97
C GLY A 52 0.99 -2.56 -19.87
N ALA A 53 1.79 -1.51 -20.08
CA ALA A 53 1.91 -0.40 -19.14
C ALA A 53 0.59 0.41 -19.02
N LEU A 54 -0.13 0.61 -20.12
CA LEU A 54 -1.46 1.25 -20.10
C LEU A 54 -2.49 0.40 -19.37
N ALA A 55 -2.45 -0.93 -19.53
CA ALA A 55 -3.34 -1.85 -18.85
C ALA A 55 -3.12 -1.86 -17.33
N ASP A 56 -1.88 -1.86 -16.87
CA ASP A 56 -1.55 -1.77 -15.44
C ASP A 56 -2.03 -0.45 -14.83
N TRP A 57 -1.78 0.68 -15.50
CA TRP A 57 -2.30 1.97 -15.08
C TRP A 57 -3.82 1.96 -14.95
N PHE A 58 -4.51 1.41 -15.95
CA PHE A 58 -5.97 1.29 -15.93
C PHE A 58 -6.46 0.42 -14.76
N ALA A 59 -5.79 -0.70 -14.46
CA ALA A 59 -6.17 -1.59 -13.37
C ALA A 59 -6.11 -0.88 -12.01
N VAL A 60 -5.01 -0.17 -11.71
CA VAL A 60 -4.86 0.56 -10.45
C VAL A 60 -5.88 1.70 -10.34
N VAL A 61 -6.07 2.48 -11.41
CA VAL A 61 -7.06 3.56 -11.41
C VAL A 61 -8.47 3.00 -11.23
N ALA A 62 -8.84 1.94 -11.95
CA ALA A 62 -10.16 1.32 -11.86
C ALA A 62 -10.45 0.74 -10.47
N LEU A 63 -9.42 0.31 -9.73
CA LEU A 63 -9.58 -0.21 -8.38
C LEU A 63 -9.90 0.90 -7.38
N PHE A 64 -9.25 2.06 -7.49
CA PHE A 64 -9.27 3.12 -6.46
C PHE A 64 -10.03 4.39 -6.83
N ARG A 65 -10.29 4.65 -8.12
CA ARG A 65 -10.83 5.93 -8.58
C ARG A 65 -11.79 5.74 -9.75
N ARG A 66 -12.80 6.61 -9.83
CA ARG A 66 -13.70 6.60 -10.97
C ARG A 66 -12.96 6.92 -12.25
N VAL A 67 -13.05 6.02 -13.22
CA VAL A 67 -12.55 6.29 -14.56
C VAL A 67 -13.60 7.15 -15.27
N PRO A 68 -13.26 8.34 -15.79
CA PRO A 68 -14.20 9.27 -16.42
C PRO A 68 -14.60 8.87 -17.85
N ILE A 69 -14.70 7.58 -18.14
CA ILE A 69 -15.14 7.05 -19.45
C ILE A 69 -16.62 6.66 -19.32
N PRO A 70 -17.56 7.29 -20.06
CA PRO A 70 -19.01 7.18 -19.82
C PRO A 70 -19.58 5.76 -19.72
N TYR A 71 -19.02 4.82 -20.49
CA TYR A 71 -19.45 3.43 -20.51
C TYR A 71 -18.83 2.58 -19.38
N VAL A 72 -17.55 2.82 -19.07
CA VAL A 72 -16.75 2.00 -18.14
C VAL A 72 -16.95 2.46 -16.69
N SER A 73 -17.32 3.73 -16.49
CA SER A 73 -17.47 4.40 -15.18
C SER A 73 -18.49 3.76 -14.22
N ARG A 74 -19.32 2.82 -14.68
CA ARG A 74 -20.30 2.10 -13.85
C ARG A 74 -19.70 0.97 -13.02
N HIS A 75 -18.55 0.41 -13.41
CA HIS A 75 -17.92 -0.74 -12.74
C HIS A 75 -16.51 -0.47 -12.21
N THR A 76 -16.03 0.77 -12.35
CA THR A 76 -14.77 1.24 -11.75
C THR A 76 -15.06 1.81 -10.37
N GLU A 77 -14.08 1.82 -9.47
CA GLU A 77 -14.21 2.06 -8.01
C GLU A 77 -14.63 0.82 -7.21
N ILE A 78 -14.12 -0.36 -7.58
CA ILE A 78 -14.46 -1.62 -6.89
C ILE A 78 -14.19 -1.54 -5.37
N ILE A 79 -13.08 -0.91 -4.95
CA ILE A 79 -12.75 -0.75 -3.52
C ILE A 79 -13.65 0.29 -2.85
N PRO A 80 -13.74 1.56 -3.31
CA PRO A 80 -14.65 2.53 -2.70
C PRO A 80 -16.10 2.04 -2.65
N ALA A 81 -16.59 1.39 -3.71
CA ALA A 81 -17.97 0.90 -3.80
C ALA A 81 -18.29 -0.23 -2.81
N ASN A 82 -17.29 -0.97 -2.32
CA ASN A 82 -17.47 -2.06 -1.35
C ASN A 82 -16.77 -1.78 -0.01
N GLN A 83 -16.39 -0.52 0.27
CA GLN A 83 -15.60 -0.17 1.44
C GLN A 83 -16.26 -0.61 2.76
N GLU A 84 -17.58 -0.44 2.90
CA GLU A 84 -18.33 -0.86 4.09
C GLU A 84 -18.21 -2.37 4.34
N LYS A 85 -18.46 -3.18 3.31
CA LYS A 85 -18.33 -4.65 3.41
C LYS A 85 -16.91 -5.08 3.75
N ILE A 86 -15.90 -4.42 3.20
CA ILE A 86 -14.49 -4.72 3.49
C ILE A 86 -14.18 -4.38 4.95
N ALA A 87 -14.67 -3.25 5.46
CA ALA A 87 -14.47 -2.82 6.83
C ALA A 87 -15.12 -3.80 7.84
N ASP A 88 -16.35 -4.24 7.56
CA ASP A 88 -17.06 -5.19 8.42
C ASP A 88 -16.34 -6.54 8.50
N ASN A 89 -15.93 -7.09 7.36
CA ASN A 89 -15.18 -8.35 7.31
C ASN A 89 -13.82 -8.24 8.04
N LEU A 90 -13.13 -7.12 7.90
CA LEU A 90 -11.86 -6.88 8.59
C LEU A 90 -12.07 -6.76 10.11
N ALA A 91 -13.13 -6.08 10.54
CA ALA A 91 -13.49 -5.95 11.95
C ALA A 91 -13.82 -7.32 12.57
N GLN A 92 -14.55 -8.17 11.85
CA GLN A 92 -14.81 -9.55 12.26
C GLN A 92 -13.52 -10.36 12.35
N PHE A 93 -12.66 -10.29 11.33
CA PHE A 93 -11.38 -11.01 11.31
C PHE A 93 -10.48 -10.62 12.49
N VAL A 94 -10.34 -9.32 12.79
CA VAL A 94 -9.54 -8.85 13.94
C VAL A 94 -10.14 -9.38 15.26
N ARG A 95 -11.46 -9.37 15.38
CA ARG A 95 -12.15 -9.90 16.55
C ARG A 95 -11.88 -11.38 16.77
N GLU A 96 -12.00 -12.17 15.72
CA GLU A 96 -11.84 -13.63 15.79
C GLU A 96 -10.38 -14.08 15.90
N LYS A 97 -9.44 -13.37 15.30
CA LYS A 97 -8.03 -13.81 15.24
C LYS A 97 -7.10 -13.15 16.24
N PHE A 98 -7.38 -11.90 16.63
CA PHE A 98 -6.51 -11.14 17.53
C PHE A 98 -7.15 -10.86 18.89
N LEU A 99 -8.47 -10.73 18.94
CA LEU A 99 -9.21 -10.45 20.18
C LEU A 99 -9.93 -11.68 20.72
N ASP A 100 -9.60 -12.87 20.24
CA ASP A 100 -10.05 -14.09 20.88
C ASP A 100 -9.54 -14.11 22.33
N THR A 101 -10.45 -14.39 23.26
CA THR A 101 -10.21 -14.20 24.70
C THR A 101 -9.03 -15.06 25.16
N GLU A 102 -8.86 -16.25 24.60
CA GLU A 102 -7.73 -17.11 24.91
C GLU A 102 -6.40 -16.54 24.39
N SER A 103 -6.40 -15.95 23.18
CA SER A 103 -5.21 -15.30 22.60
C SER A 103 -4.78 -14.07 23.39
N LEU A 104 -5.73 -13.23 23.82
CA LEU A 104 -5.46 -12.06 24.67
C LEU A 104 -4.95 -12.45 26.06
N VAL A 105 -5.59 -13.42 26.71
CA VAL A 105 -5.16 -13.90 28.04
C VAL A 105 -3.77 -14.54 27.96
N GLY A 106 -3.48 -15.29 26.91
CA GLY A 106 -2.14 -15.86 26.66
C GLY A 106 -1.06 -14.78 26.47
N LEU A 107 -1.38 -13.69 25.76
CA LEU A 107 -0.44 -12.60 25.52
C LEU A 107 -0.16 -11.77 26.78
N ILE A 108 -1.19 -11.51 27.60
CA ILE A 108 -1.07 -10.82 28.89
C ILE A 108 -0.24 -11.66 29.87
N ARG A 109 -0.51 -12.96 29.97
CA ARG A 109 0.28 -13.87 30.83
C ARG A 109 1.74 -13.97 30.39
N ARG A 110 2.04 -13.90 29.08
CA ARG A 110 3.42 -13.92 28.57
C ARG A 110 4.26 -12.70 28.94
N HIS A 111 3.64 -11.54 29.12
CA HIS A 111 4.36 -10.29 29.37
C HIS A 111 4.37 -9.87 30.84
N ASP A 112 3.66 -10.61 31.70
CA ASP A 112 3.47 -10.38 33.14
C ASP A 112 3.55 -8.90 33.56
N PRO A 113 2.70 -8.03 32.97
CA PRO A 113 2.73 -6.60 33.25
C PRO A 113 2.42 -6.33 34.72
N ALA A 114 1.68 -7.22 35.39
CA ALA A 114 1.38 -7.14 36.81
C ALA A 114 2.63 -7.34 37.68
N ALA A 115 3.47 -8.34 37.40
CA ALA A 115 4.74 -8.52 38.11
C ALA A 115 5.68 -7.34 37.87
N ARG A 116 5.73 -6.80 36.64
CA ARG A 116 6.56 -5.63 36.31
C ARG A 116 6.13 -4.36 37.05
N VAL A 117 4.82 -4.15 37.20
CA VAL A 117 4.25 -3.05 37.99
C VAL A 117 4.49 -3.27 39.49
N ALA A 118 4.39 -4.51 39.97
CA ALA A 118 4.67 -4.86 41.36
C ALA A 118 6.15 -4.68 41.72
N GLU A 119 7.08 -5.08 40.84
CA GLU A 119 8.53 -4.83 40.99
C GLU A 119 8.84 -3.33 41.00
N TRP A 120 8.19 -2.55 40.12
CA TRP A 120 8.36 -1.10 40.11
C TRP A 120 7.82 -0.43 41.38
N LEU A 121 6.70 -0.90 41.91
CA LEU A 121 6.11 -0.40 43.17
C LEU A 121 6.92 -0.82 44.41
N THR A 122 7.66 -1.92 44.35
CA THR A 122 8.48 -2.44 45.47
C THR A 122 9.91 -1.92 45.45
N GLN A 123 10.32 -1.14 44.45
CA GLN A 123 11.62 -0.45 44.45
C GLN A 123 11.66 0.65 45.53
N PRO A 124 12.62 0.58 46.49
CA PRO A 124 12.72 1.51 47.63
C PRO A 124 12.97 2.98 47.27
N ASP A 125 13.40 3.27 46.04
CA ASP A 125 13.70 4.64 45.60
C ASP A 125 12.45 5.46 45.25
N HIS A 126 11.31 4.84 44.95
CA HIS A 126 10.06 5.54 44.62
C HIS A 126 9.16 5.83 45.83
N THR A 127 9.37 5.13 46.96
CA THR A 127 8.61 5.37 48.19
C THR A 127 8.95 6.71 48.85
N ARG A 128 10.10 7.34 48.50
CA ARG A 128 10.44 8.69 48.97
C ARG A 128 9.65 9.81 48.31
N GLN A 129 9.07 9.60 47.12
CA GLN A 129 8.26 10.65 46.47
C GLN A 129 6.80 10.68 46.96
N LEU A 130 6.26 9.57 47.46
CA LEU A 130 4.89 9.52 48.00
C LEU A 130 4.82 9.87 49.50
N GLY A 131 5.91 9.64 50.26
CA GLY A 131 5.98 10.01 51.68
C GLY A 131 6.12 11.52 51.96
N GLY A 132 6.34 12.35 50.93
CA GLY A 132 6.49 13.80 51.05
C GLY A 132 5.19 14.62 50.97
N GLN A 133 4.02 13.99 50.76
CA GLN A 133 2.72 14.67 50.64
C GLN A 133 1.75 14.38 51.80
N LEU A 134 2.21 13.76 52.89
CA LEU A 134 1.41 13.48 54.10
C LEU A 134 2.02 14.10 55.37
N VAL A 135 2.47 15.36 55.30
CA VAL A 135 2.67 16.23 56.48
C VAL A 135 1.87 17.50 56.29
#